data_AF-A0A3N5XR38-F1
#
_entry.id   AF-A0A3N5XR38-F1
#
_cell.length_a   1.000
_cell.length_b   1.000
_cell.length_c   1.000
_cell.angle_alpha   90.00
_cell.angle_beta   90.00
_cell.angle_gamma   90.00
#
_symmetry.space_group_name_H-M   'P 1'
#
loop_
_entity.id
_entity.type
_entity.pdbx_description
1 polymer ?
#
loop_
_entity_poly.entity_id
_entity_poly.type
_entity_poly.pdbx_seq_one_letter_code
_entity_poly.pdbx_strand_id
1 'polypeptide(L)'
;MHLPGRGRCSVALVFSTLAVAAFQLSSSTEVAITRAEVEKHIRFLASDELKGRKAGTEGDHVAARYIAEHFRACGLAPAPGFTDFFQPVPLTRVQPPERKQLRIDGTDLQPGNDFIILQGENSELEAELKDVGDPLAASPTGEQQDLRGKVAVTQLRHLDASASESFRQKAELLQERGAKAILELYSGSGWDGVSDFLAGPRLVVEEKDSRERIPYFLVRDQGSALGRKLQAAGPHKVRISLSERRVGRLESANVIGVLPGRDPRLKEEFLGLTAHFDHIGQNERLPGATKEDSIFNGARDNGMGVTALLAAASVLSQNPPARSLLFIAFTAEEAGLLGSSYYVRNPAVPLEKTVFVLNNDGAGYTDTSIVTVLGLNRTTAAADIVTGCRESGLEATAGGFELQMFFNAS
;
A
#
# COMPACT_ATOMS: atom_id res chain seq x y z
N MET A 1 -12.21 26.69 100.29
CA MET A 1 -11.29 25.87 101.12
C MET A 1 -11.74 24.42 101.03
N HIS A 2 -11.17 23.66 100.08
CA HIS A 2 -10.99 22.18 99.99
C HIS A 2 -10.93 21.77 98.50
N LEU A 3 -9.71 21.49 98.05
CA LEU A 3 -9.33 20.71 96.86
C LEU A 3 -9.30 19.20 97.26
N PRO A 4 -8.95 18.24 96.38
CA PRO A 4 -9.44 17.96 95.02
C PRO A 4 -9.74 16.44 94.81
N GLY A 5 -10.37 16.07 93.68
CA GLY A 5 -10.48 14.69 93.22
C GLY A 5 -10.05 14.56 91.75
N ARG A 6 -9.00 13.78 91.48
CA ARG A 6 -8.39 13.53 90.16
C ARG A 6 -9.30 12.66 89.28
N GLY A 7 -9.41 13.00 87.99
CA GLY A 7 -10.08 12.19 86.97
C GLY A 7 -9.51 12.42 85.57
N ARG A 8 -8.44 11.67 85.26
CA ARG A 8 -7.92 11.16 83.96
C ARG A 8 -8.13 11.95 82.65
N CYS A 9 -6.99 12.19 81.99
CA CYS A 9 -6.82 12.47 80.56
C CYS A 9 -7.64 11.57 79.63
N SER A 10 -8.20 12.16 78.58
CA SER A 10 -8.34 11.53 77.26
C SER A 10 -8.30 12.61 76.20
N VAL A 11 -7.17 12.68 75.49
CA VAL A 11 -7.01 13.47 74.26
C VAL A 11 -7.80 12.74 73.18
N ALA A 12 -8.94 13.29 72.77
CA ALA A 12 -9.67 12.80 71.61
C ALA A 12 -9.03 13.40 70.35
N LEU A 13 -8.23 12.59 69.67
CA LEU A 13 -7.76 12.84 68.31
C LEU A 13 -8.98 12.78 67.38
N VAL A 14 -9.50 13.93 66.95
CA VAL A 14 -10.51 14.00 65.89
C VAL A 14 -9.77 13.82 64.56
N PHE A 15 -9.69 12.58 64.08
CA PHE A 15 -9.39 12.30 62.68
C PHE A 15 -10.61 12.73 61.85
N SER A 16 -10.58 13.95 61.33
CA SER A 16 -11.47 14.34 60.23
C SER A 16 -11.03 13.54 59.00
N THR A 17 -11.76 12.46 58.73
CA THR A 17 -11.65 11.67 57.52
C THR A 17 -11.93 12.56 56.31
N LEU A 18 -10.87 12.91 55.57
CA LEU A 18 -11.01 13.39 54.20
C LEU A 18 -11.70 12.27 53.42
N ALA A 19 -12.99 12.43 53.14
CA ALA A 19 -13.66 11.60 52.17
C ALA A 19 -13.02 11.90 50.81
N VAL A 20 -12.01 11.12 50.44
CA VAL A 20 -11.59 11.00 49.05
C VAL A 20 -12.80 10.43 48.33
N ALA A 21 -13.58 11.31 47.72
CA ALA A 21 -14.50 10.92 46.67
C ALA A 21 -13.63 10.28 45.59
N ALA A 22 -13.53 8.96 45.63
CA ALA A 22 -13.01 8.20 44.51
C ALA A 22 -13.93 8.54 43.34
N PHE A 23 -13.46 9.44 42.47
CA PHE A 23 -13.97 9.53 41.12
C PHE A 23 -13.69 8.17 40.50
N GLN A 24 -14.64 7.24 40.67
CA GLN A 24 -14.72 6.10 39.79
C GLN A 24 -14.88 6.70 38.40
N LEU A 25 -13.80 6.67 37.61
CA LEU A 25 -13.94 6.75 36.17
C LEU A 25 -14.91 5.61 35.84
N SER A 26 -16.15 5.98 35.57
CA SER A 26 -17.14 5.03 35.07
C SER A 26 -16.52 4.42 33.82
N SER A 27 -16.30 3.10 33.87
CA SER A 27 -15.80 2.33 32.76
C SER A 27 -16.74 2.51 31.58
N SER A 28 -16.16 2.90 30.45
CA SER A 28 -16.72 2.78 29.10
C SER A 28 -18.18 3.19 28.94
N THR A 29 -18.42 4.40 28.45
CA THR A 29 -19.42 4.52 27.39
C THR A 29 -18.92 3.66 26.23
N GLU A 30 -19.25 2.35 26.25
CA GLU A 30 -19.18 1.50 25.07
C GLU A 30 -20.12 2.16 24.06
N VAL A 31 -19.55 2.99 23.18
CA VAL A 31 -20.18 3.28 21.90
C VAL A 31 -20.15 1.94 21.16
N ALA A 32 -21.18 1.14 21.37
CA ALA A 32 -21.28 -0.17 20.77
C ALA A 32 -21.40 0.02 19.26
N ILE A 33 -20.34 -0.32 18.52
CA ILE A 33 -20.38 -0.43 17.06
C ILE A 33 -21.51 -1.42 16.74
N THR A 34 -22.58 -0.93 16.13
CA THR A 34 -23.75 -1.77 15.87
C THR A 34 -23.57 -2.53 14.57
N ARG A 35 -24.15 -3.74 14.48
CA ARG A 35 -24.21 -4.48 13.21
C ARG A 35 -24.80 -3.65 12.07
N ALA A 36 -25.82 -2.83 12.35
CA ALA A 36 -26.47 -1.99 11.36
C ALA A 36 -25.53 -0.89 10.81
N GLU A 37 -24.68 -0.32 11.66
CA GLU A 37 -23.67 0.67 11.26
C GLU A 37 -22.62 0.04 10.34
N VAL A 38 -22.10 -1.14 10.71
CA VAL A 38 -21.16 -1.89 9.88
C VAL A 38 -21.81 -2.29 8.55
N GLU A 39 -23.03 -2.84 8.58
CA GLU A 39 -23.75 -3.27 7.38
C GLU A 39 -24.03 -2.11 6.42
N LYS A 40 -24.35 -0.92 6.93
CA LYS A 40 -24.56 0.27 6.11
C LYS A 40 -23.32 0.61 5.29
N HIS A 41 -22.15 0.64 5.92
CA HIS A 41 -20.90 0.99 5.26
C HIS A 41 -20.50 -0.06 4.23
N ILE A 42 -20.48 -1.33 4.63
CA ILE A 42 -20.04 -2.40 3.73
C ILE A 42 -20.98 -2.57 2.53
N ARG A 43 -22.30 -2.44 2.71
CA ARG A 43 -23.26 -2.55 1.61
C ARG A 43 -23.13 -1.40 0.61
N PHE A 44 -22.87 -0.18 1.10
CA PHE A 44 -22.63 0.96 0.21
C PHE A 44 -21.31 0.81 -0.52
N LEU A 45 -20.22 0.55 0.20
CA LEU A 45 -18.90 0.42 -0.38
C LEU A 45 -18.86 -0.71 -1.41
N ALA A 46 -19.46 -1.86 -1.11
CA ALA A 46 -19.50 -3.02 -2.01
C ALA A 46 -20.71 -3.04 -2.95
N SER A 47 -21.37 -1.90 -3.20
CA SER A 47 -22.55 -1.87 -4.06
C SER A 47 -22.18 -1.90 -5.55
N ASP A 48 -23.06 -2.44 -6.39
CA ASP A 48 -22.88 -2.49 -7.85
C ASP A 48 -22.81 -1.09 -8.46
N GLU A 49 -23.49 -0.11 -7.84
CA GLU A 49 -23.48 1.29 -8.25
C GLU A 49 -22.07 1.90 -8.20
N LEU A 50 -21.21 1.41 -7.30
CA LEU A 50 -19.81 1.83 -7.23
C LEU A 50 -18.89 1.08 -8.19
N LYS A 51 -19.40 0.09 -8.93
CA LYS A 51 -18.71 -0.59 -10.04
C LYS A 51 -17.29 -1.07 -9.71
N GLY A 52 -17.10 -1.52 -8.46
CA GLY A 52 -15.81 -2.00 -7.96
C GLY A 52 -14.74 -0.92 -7.75
N ARG A 53 -15.12 0.36 -7.69
CA ARG A 53 -14.30 1.48 -7.19
C ARG A 53 -12.87 1.53 -7.75
N LYS A 54 -12.69 1.23 -9.03
CA LYS A 54 -11.35 1.29 -9.64
C LYS A 54 -10.81 2.71 -9.60
N ALA A 55 -9.57 2.88 -9.16
CA ALA A 55 -8.93 4.19 -9.05
C ALA A 55 -9.12 5.06 -10.31
N GLY A 56 -9.58 6.29 -10.10
CA GLY A 56 -9.87 7.25 -11.17
C GLY A 56 -11.19 7.03 -11.92
N THR A 57 -12.07 6.15 -11.44
CA THR A 57 -13.44 6.01 -11.95
C THR A 57 -14.44 6.79 -11.09
N GLU A 58 -15.67 6.94 -11.58
CA GLU A 58 -16.76 7.58 -10.82
C GLU A 58 -17.02 6.89 -9.47
N GLY A 59 -16.96 5.55 -9.42
CA GLY A 59 -17.14 4.80 -8.17
C GLY A 59 -16.04 5.08 -7.14
N ASP A 60 -14.80 5.27 -7.58
CA ASP A 60 -13.67 5.70 -6.74
C ASP A 60 -13.92 7.12 -6.18
N HIS A 61 -14.36 8.07 -7.01
CA HIS A 61 -14.68 9.43 -6.56
C HIS A 61 -15.83 9.48 -5.55
N VAL A 62 -16.88 8.70 -5.80
CA VAL A 62 -18.04 8.59 -4.90
C VAL A 62 -17.62 7.97 -3.56
N ALA A 63 -16.78 6.93 -3.58
CA ALA A 63 -16.25 6.32 -2.37
C ALA A 63 -15.37 7.30 -1.58
N ALA A 64 -14.46 8.01 -2.25
CA ALA A 64 -13.61 9.02 -1.61
C ALA A 64 -14.47 10.12 -0.93
N ARG A 65 -15.51 10.62 -1.63
CA ARG A 65 -16.41 11.62 -1.06
C ARG A 65 -17.20 11.07 0.12
N TYR A 66 -17.72 9.86 0.02
CA TYR A 66 -18.43 9.18 1.11
C TYR A 66 -17.58 9.12 2.38
N ILE A 67 -16.32 8.69 2.26
CA ILE A 67 -15.39 8.61 3.39
C ILE A 67 -15.13 10.01 3.98
N ALA A 68 -14.86 11.01 3.13
CA ALA A 68 -14.63 12.38 3.57
C ALA A 68 -15.83 12.97 4.33
N GLU A 69 -17.05 12.70 3.89
CA GLU A 69 -18.26 13.15 4.61
C GLU A 69 -18.46 12.44 5.93
N HIS A 70 -18.09 11.16 6.03
CA HIS A 70 -18.11 10.46 7.30
C HIS A 70 -17.05 10.97 8.28
N PHE A 71 -15.83 11.28 7.80
CA PHE A 71 -14.82 11.97 8.61
C PHE A 71 -15.31 13.34 9.08
N ARG A 72 -15.93 14.12 8.19
CA ARG A 72 -16.53 15.42 8.54
C ARG A 72 -17.63 15.29 9.60
N ALA A 73 -18.52 14.30 9.45
CA ALA A 73 -19.58 14.03 10.41
C ALA A 73 -19.05 13.64 11.80
N CYS A 74 -17.89 12.97 11.85
CA CYS A 74 -17.19 12.64 13.09
C CYS A 74 -16.36 13.81 13.67
N GLY A 75 -16.38 14.99 13.03
CA GLY A 75 -15.66 16.17 13.51
C GLY A 75 -14.14 16.11 13.31
N LEU A 76 -13.64 15.21 12.48
CA LEU A 76 -12.22 15.21 12.10
C LEU A 76 -11.90 16.49 11.31
N ALA A 77 -10.66 16.96 11.41
CA ALA A 77 -10.16 18.08 10.63
C ALA A 77 -9.44 17.58 9.36
N PRO A 78 -9.42 18.36 8.28
CA PRO A 78 -8.43 18.19 7.21
C PRO A 78 -7.01 18.18 7.77
N ALA A 79 -6.10 17.49 7.08
CA ALA A 79 -4.69 17.52 7.44
C ALA A 79 -4.09 18.94 7.32
N PRO A 80 -3.03 19.27 8.08
CA PRO A 80 -2.38 20.58 8.01
C PRO A 80 -1.98 20.97 6.59
N GLY A 81 -2.34 22.18 6.17
CA GLY A 81 -2.05 22.69 4.82
C GLY A 81 -3.06 22.28 3.74
N PHE A 82 -4.06 21.46 4.06
CA PHE A 82 -5.15 21.09 3.16
C PHE A 82 -6.43 21.84 3.50
N THR A 83 -7.18 22.23 2.47
CA THR A 83 -8.47 22.94 2.61
C THR A 83 -9.65 21.97 2.80
N ASP A 84 -9.48 20.70 2.46
CA ASP A 84 -10.46 19.62 2.58
C ASP A 84 -9.71 18.29 2.86
N PHE A 85 -10.43 17.20 3.07
CA PHE A 85 -9.87 15.88 3.40
C PHE A 85 -9.07 15.22 2.26
N PHE A 86 -8.92 15.85 1.10
CA PHE A 86 -8.33 15.21 -0.08
C PHE A 86 -6.86 15.60 -0.25
N GLN A 87 -5.99 14.60 -0.31
CA GLN A 87 -4.65 14.73 -0.88
C GLN A 87 -4.68 14.20 -2.32
N PRO A 88 -4.68 15.07 -3.35
CA PRO A 88 -4.69 14.64 -4.74
C PRO A 88 -3.48 13.76 -5.06
N VAL A 89 -3.72 12.64 -5.71
CA VAL A 89 -2.68 11.76 -6.24
C VAL A 89 -2.66 11.94 -7.76
N PRO A 90 -1.55 12.42 -8.37
CA PRO A 90 -1.50 12.74 -9.79
C PRO A 90 -1.38 11.45 -10.61
N LEU A 91 -2.49 10.74 -10.75
CA LEU A 91 -2.51 9.44 -11.42
C LEU A 91 -2.55 9.62 -12.93
N THR A 92 -1.87 8.71 -13.60
CA THR A 92 -1.74 8.72 -15.05
C THR A 92 -1.92 7.31 -15.57
N ARG A 93 -2.86 7.13 -16.49
CA ARG A 93 -3.04 5.88 -17.24
C ARG A 93 -2.11 5.87 -18.43
N VAL A 94 -1.19 4.91 -18.43
CA VAL A 94 -0.25 4.67 -19.53
C VAL A 94 -0.70 3.45 -20.30
N GLN A 95 -1.04 3.65 -21.57
CA GLN A 95 -1.33 2.55 -22.49
C GLN A 95 -0.05 1.94 -23.05
N PRO A 96 -0.05 0.65 -23.42
CA PRO A 96 1.05 0.09 -24.19
C PRO A 96 1.27 0.87 -25.50
N PRO A 97 2.52 0.98 -26.00
CA PRO A 97 2.78 1.65 -27.27
C PRO A 97 2.13 0.89 -28.43
N GLU A 98 1.70 1.59 -29.47
CA GLU A 98 1.08 0.96 -30.65
C GLU A 98 2.12 0.16 -31.45
N ARG A 99 3.33 0.71 -31.60
CA ARG A 99 4.46 -0.02 -32.18
C ARG A 99 5.28 -0.66 -31.08
N LYS A 100 5.45 -1.98 -31.17
CA LYS A 100 6.20 -2.83 -30.25
C LYS A 100 7.07 -3.78 -31.07
N GLN A 101 8.33 -3.42 -31.31
CA GLN A 101 9.27 -4.32 -31.98
C GLN A 101 10.51 -4.53 -31.11
N LEU A 102 10.83 -5.80 -30.92
CA LEU A 102 12.06 -6.26 -30.30
C LEU A 102 12.65 -7.35 -31.20
N ARG A 103 13.83 -7.09 -31.76
CA ARG A 103 14.51 -8.00 -32.68
C ARG A 103 15.89 -8.35 -32.16
N ILE A 104 16.21 -9.62 -32.01
CA ILE A 104 17.52 -10.09 -31.54
C ILE A 104 18.19 -10.88 -32.66
N ASP A 105 19.38 -10.48 -33.08
CA ASP A 105 20.16 -11.07 -34.18
C ASP A 105 19.33 -11.30 -35.47
N GLY A 106 18.44 -10.38 -35.80
CA GLY A 106 17.58 -10.50 -36.97
C GLY A 106 16.30 -11.34 -36.77
N THR A 107 16.10 -11.98 -35.62
CA THR A 107 14.85 -12.66 -35.26
C THR A 107 13.89 -11.70 -34.57
N ASP A 108 12.69 -11.50 -35.15
CA ASP A 108 11.64 -10.68 -34.55
C ASP A 108 10.91 -11.48 -33.46
N LEU A 109 10.80 -10.91 -32.26
CA LEU A 109 10.03 -11.46 -31.15
C LEU A 109 8.58 -10.93 -31.20
N GLN A 110 7.63 -11.76 -30.80
CA GLN A 110 6.21 -11.44 -30.79
C GLN A 110 5.79 -10.81 -29.44
N PRO A 111 5.23 -9.59 -29.41
CA PRO A 111 4.71 -8.99 -28.18
C PRO A 111 3.62 -9.86 -27.54
N GLY A 112 3.65 -9.99 -26.22
CA GLY A 112 2.73 -10.83 -25.44
C GLY A 112 3.13 -12.32 -25.42
N ASN A 113 3.58 -12.87 -26.55
CA ASN A 113 4.01 -14.28 -26.62
C ASN A 113 5.47 -14.47 -26.18
N ASP A 114 6.36 -13.61 -26.67
CA ASP A 114 7.80 -13.69 -26.46
C ASP A 114 8.33 -12.58 -25.54
N PHE A 115 7.65 -11.43 -25.46
CA PHE A 115 8.07 -10.35 -24.55
C PHE A 115 6.94 -9.43 -24.09
N ILE A 116 7.15 -8.77 -22.95
CA ILE A 116 6.27 -7.75 -22.37
C ILE A 116 7.11 -6.51 -22.05
N ILE A 117 6.54 -5.32 -22.26
CA ILE A 117 7.21 -4.06 -21.95
C ILE A 117 6.87 -3.65 -20.52
N LEU A 118 7.84 -3.73 -19.61
CA LEU A 118 7.66 -3.36 -18.20
C LEU A 118 7.68 -1.84 -18.00
N GLN A 119 8.58 -1.15 -18.71
CA GLN A 119 8.71 0.31 -18.70
C GLN A 119 9.43 0.77 -19.97
N GLY A 120 9.55 2.09 -20.16
CA GLY A 120 10.25 2.67 -21.28
C GLY A 120 9.39 3.63 -22.08
N GLU A 121 10.04 4.66 -22.58
CA GLU A 121 9.47 5.70 -23.43
C GLU A 121 9.58 5.33 -24.93
N ASN A 122 9.23 6.28 -25.79
CA ASN A 122 9.46 6.19 -27.23
C ASN A 122 10.94 5.95 -27.51
N SER A 123 11.26 4.98 -28.36
CA SER A 123 12.66 4.59 -28.58
C SER A 123 12.86 4.00 -29.96
N GLU A 124 13.93 4.41 -30.62
CA GLU A 124 14.54 3.73 -31.77
C GLU A 124 16.01 3.47 -31.42
N LEU A 125 16.34 2.20 -31.19
CA LEU A 125 17.64 1.79 -30.68
C LEU A 125 18.14 0.55 -31.41
N GLU A 126 19.39 0.58 -31.85
CA GLU A 126 20.15 -0.61 -32.23
C GLU A 126 21.45 -0.64 -31.42
N ALA A 127 21.68 -1.72 -30.70
CA ALA A 127 22.80 -1.81 -29.75
C ALA A 127 23.26 -3.26 -29.53
N GLU A 128 24.46 -3.41 -28.99
CA GLU A 128 24.98 -4.69 -28.54
C GLU A 128 24.32 -5.12 -27.23
N LEU A 129 23.98 -6.41 -27.13
CA LEU A 129 23.51 -7.05 -25.90
C LEU A 129 24.69 -7.41 -25.01
N LYS A 130 24.57 -7.10 -23.72
CA LYS A 130 25.56 -7.45 -22.71
C LYS A 130 24.90 -8.20 -21.56
N ASP A 131 25.23 -9.48 -21.40
CA ASP A 131 24.85 -10.26 -20.22
C ASP A 131 25.60 -9.74 -18.98
N VAL A 132 24.83 -9.34 -17.98
CA VAL A 132 25.34 -8.81 -16.70
C VAL A 132 24.98 -9.71 -15.52
N GLY A 133 24.38 -10.87 -15.76
CA GLY A 133 23.94 -11.80 -14.72
C GLY A 133 22.82 -11.22 -13.84
N ASP A 134 22.87 -11.51 -12.55
CA ASP A 134 21.99 -10.88 -11.55
C ASP A 134 22.70 -9.66 -10.96
N PRO A 135 22.30 -8.43 -11.31
CA PRO A 135 22.97 -7.22 -10.86
C PRO A 135 22.69 -6.90 -9.38
N LEU A 136 21.70 -7.55 -8.74
CA LEU A 136 21.39 -7.41 -7.31
C LEU A 136 22.06 -8.48 -6.45
N ALA A 137 22.61 -9.54 -7.06
CA ALA A 137 23.39 -10.52 -6.33
C ALA A 137 24.60 -9.82 -5.67
N ALA A 138 24.84 -10.12 -4.40
CA ALA A 138 26.02 -9.66 -3.70
C ALA A 138 27.27 -10.26 -4.37
N SER A 139 27.82 -9.58 -5.37
CA SER A 139 29.12 -9.96 -5.92
C SER A 139 30.20 -9.16 -5.19
N PRO A 140 31.03 -9.81 -4.35
CA PRO A 140 32.20 -9.19 -3.79
C PRO A 140 33.21 -9.01 -4.92
N THR A 141 33.74 -7.80 -5.12
CA THR A 141 35.01 -7.51 -5.84
C THR A 141 35.09 -7.56 -7.38
N GLY A 142 33.99 -7.67 -8.13
CA GLY A 142 34.04 -7.53 -9.60
C GLY A 142 34.03 -6.08 -10.10
N GLU A 143 34.85 -5.73 -11.11
CA GLU A 143 34.73 -4.45 -11.83
C GLU A 143 33.31 -4.30 -12.38
N GLN A 144 32.67 -3.16 -12.08
CA GLN A 144 31.35 -2.85 -12.63
C GLN A 144 31.45 -2.76 -14.16
N GLN A 145 30.63 -3.54 -14.86
CA GLN A 145 30.64 -3.55 -16.32
C GLN A 145 30.13 -2.22 -16.87
N ASP A 146 30.87 -1.61 -17.79
CA ASP A 146 30.45 -0.42 -18.53
C ASP A 146 29.39 -0.78 -19.59
N LEU A 147 28.20 -0.20 -19.42
CA LEU A 147 27.02 -0.43 -20.26
C LEU A 147 26.71 0.74 -21.19
N ARG A 148 27.57 1.76 -21.27
CA ARG A 148 27.37 2.90 -22.17
C ARG A 148 27.10 2.44 -23.60
N GLY A 149 25.90 2.76 -24.10
CA GLY A 149 25.47 2.42 -25.46
C GLY A 149 25.05 0.97 -25.67
N LYS A 150 24.98 0.15 -24.61
CA LYS A 150 24.61 -1.27 -24.66
C LYS A 150 23.23 -1.52 -24.08
N VAL A 151 22.68 -2.69 -24.37
CA VAL A 151 21.45 -3.21 -23.74
C VAL A 151 21.84 -4.30 -22.76
N ALA A 152 21.45 -4.13 -21.49
CA ALA A 152 21.74 -5.09 -20.44
C ALA A 152 20.82 -6.30 -20.55
N VAL A 153 21.35 -7.50 -20.31
CA VAL A 153 20.58 -8.74 -20.23
C VAL A 153 20.74 -9.31 -18.82
N THR A 154 19.63 -9.54 -18.14
CA THR A 154 19.56 -10.12 -16.79
C THR A 154 18.69 -11.38 -16.80
N GLN A 155 18.64 -12.10 -15.68
CA GLN A 155 17.78 -13.27 -15.54
C GLN A 155 16.84 -13.18 -14.35
N LEU A 156 15.61 -13.68 -14.56
CA LEU A 156 14.59 -13.85 -13.55
C LEU A 156 14.09 -15.29 -13.55
N ARG A 157 14.18 -15.95 -12.39
CA ARG A 157 13.73 -17.35 -12.22
C ARG A 157 12.30 -17.44 -11.70
N HIS A 158 11.93 -16.54 -10.80
CA HIS A 158 10.65 -16.53 -10.12
C HIS A 158 10.01 -15.16 -10.33
N LEU A 159 8.74 -15.18 -10.72
CA LEU A 159 7.94 -13.99 -10.81
C LEU A 159 6.90 -14.05 -9.68
N ASP A 160 7.31 -13.58 -8.52
CA ASP A 160 6.48 -13.44 -7.32
C ASP A 160 6.29 -11.95 -6.99
N ALA A 161 5.64 -11.64 -5.86
CA ALA A 161 5.35 -10.26 -5.50
C ALA A 161 6.62 -9.41 -5.23
N SER A 162 7.78 -10.02 -4.99
CA SER A 162 9.06 -9.29 -4.86
C SER A 162 9.65 -8.85 -6.21
N ALA A 163 9.18 -9.43 -7.32
CA ALA A 163 9.73 -9.15 -8.64
C ALA A 163 9.58 -7.67 -9.05
N SER A 164 8.47 -7.02 -8.68
CA SER A 164 8.25 -5.60 -8.97
C SER A 164 9.30 -4.69 -8.34
N GLU A 165 9.69 -4.99 -7.09
CA GLU A 165 10.77 -4.28 -6.40
C GLU A 165 12.12 -4.55 -7.07
N SER A 166 12.39 -5.82 -7.40
CA SER A 166 13.60 -6.22 -8.11
C SER A 166 13.76 -5.47 -9.43
N PHE A 167 12.70 -5.39 -10.24
CA PHE A 167 12.71 -4.64 -11.51
C PHE A 167 13.09 -3.18 -11.30
N ARG A 168 12.55 -2.51 -10.27
CA ARG A 168 12.87 -1.10 -10.01
C ARG A 168 14.35 -0.93 -9.68
N GLN A 169 14.87 -1.72 -8.74
CA GLN A 169 16.27 -1.65 -8.31
C GLN A 169 17.24 -1.98 -9.45
N LYS A 170 16.93 -3.01 -10.26
CA LYS A 170 17.71 -3.36 -11.45
C LYS A 170 17.70 -2.22 -12.47
N ALA A 171 16.54 -1.62 -12.72
CA ALA A 171 16.40 -0.52 -13.68
C ALA A 171 17.26 0.68 -13.30
N GLU A 172 17.19 1.12 -12.04
CA GLU A 172 18.00 2.22 -11.52
C GLU A 172 19.50 1.92 -11.65
N LEU A 173 19.94 0.77 -11.15
CA LEU A 173 21.35 0.40 -11.13
C LEU A 173 21.95 0.25 -12.54
N LEU A 174 21.23 -0.36 -13.47
CA LEU A 174 21.71 -0.57 -14.84
C LEU A 174 21.68 0.72 -15.67
N GLN A 175 20.69 1.58 -15.43
CA GLN A 175 20.63 2.89 -16.04
C GLN A 175 21.78 3.79 -15.56
N GLU A 176 22.13 3.76 -14.27
CA GLU A 176 23.31 4.47 -13.73
C GLU A 176 24.63 4.00 -14.34
N ARG A 177 24.71 2.71 -14.72
CA ARG A 177 25.85 2.12 -15.45
C ARG A 177 25.85 2.45 -16.95
N GLY A 178 24.87 3.23 -17.43
CA GLY A 178 24.79 3.72 -18.81
C GLY A 178 24.04 2.84 -19.81
N ALA A 179 23.33 1.81 -19.33
CA ALA A 179 22.52 0.95 -20.19
C ALA A 179 21.44 1.76 -20.92
N LYS A 180 21.17 1.42 -22.17
CA LYS A 180 20.15 2.06 -23.02
C LYS A 180 18.81 1.32 -23.03
N ALA A 181 18.81 0.05 -22.65
CA ALA A 181 17.62 -0.75 -22.37
C ALA A 181 18.01 -1.97 -21.52
N ILE A 182 17.01 -2.70 -21.03
CA ILE A 182 17.18 -3.92 -20.24
C ILE A 182 16.27 -5.04 -20.79
N LEU A 183 16.82 -6.24 -20.96
CA LEU A 183 16.07 -7.48 -21.22
C LEU A 183 16.19 -8.40 -19.99
N GLU A 184 15.09 -8.59 -19.26
CA GLU A 184 14.98 -9.60 -18.21
C GLU A 184 14.55 -10.93 -18.84
N LEU A 185 15.44 -11.90 -18.92
CA LEU A 185 15.12 -13.23 -19.42
C LEU A 185 14.37 -14.02 -18.34
N TYR A 186 13.16 -14.47 -18.67
CA TYR A 186 12.30 -15.22 -17.78
C TYR A 186 12.13 -16.66 -18.25
N SER A 187 12.69 -17.59 -17.49
CA SER A 187 12.63 -19.03 -17.79
C SER A 187 11.64 -19.79 -16.90
N GLY A 188 10.85 -19.09 -16.08
CA GLY A 188 9.87 -19.69 -15.17
C GLY A 188 8.57 -20.14 -15.87
N SER A 189 7.70 -20.79 -15.11
CA SER A 189 6.35 -21.19 -15.53
C SER A 189 5.32 -20.10 -15.23
N GLY A 190 4.18 -20.08 -15.95
CA GLY A 190 3.10 -19.11 -15.70
C GLY A 190 3.12 -17.87 -16.60
N TRP A 191 3.89 -17.88 -17.68
CA TRP A 191 3.95 -16.78 -18.66
C TRP A 191 2.58 -16.27 -19.09
N ASP A 192 1.66 -17.17 -19.42
CA ASP A 192 0.38 -16.77 -20.03
C ASP A 192 -0.46 -15.94 -19.05
N GLY A 193 -0.53 -16.33 -17.76
CA GLY A 193 -1.23 -15.54 -16.74
C GLY A 193 -0.55 -14.20 -16.42
N VAL A 194 0.78 -14.15 -16.52
CA VAL A 194 1.57 -12.94 -16.28
C VAL A 194 1.46 -11.95 -17.42
N SER A 195 1.48 -12.45 -18.66
CA SER A 195 1.46 -11.63 -19.86
C SER A 195 0.19 -10.82 -19.94
N ASP A 196 -0.96 -11.44 -19.64
CA ASP A 196 -2.25 -10.75 -19.63
C ASP A 196 -2.31 -9.64 -18.57
N PHE A 197 -1.73 -9.88 -17.40
CA PHE A 197 -1.66 -8.88 -16.31
C PHE A 197 -0.71 -7.72 -16.66
N LEU A 198 0.49 -8.02 -17.14
CA LEU A 198 1.55 -7.01 -17.34
C LEU A 198 1.44 -6.27 -18.68
N ALA A 199 0.77 -6.82 -19.69
CA ALA A 199 0.63 -6.20 -21.01
C ALA A 199 -0.49 -5.15 -21.10
N GLY A 200 -1.35 -5.06 -20.08
CA GLY A 200 -2.47 -4.11 -20.04
C GLY A 200 -2.07 -2.65 -19.76
N PRO A 201 -3.03 -1.71 -19.87
CA PRO A 201 -2.84 -0.34 -19.40
C PRO A 201 -2.49 -0.32 -17.91
N ARG A 202 -1.53 0.53 -17.53
CA ARG A 202 -1.09 0.67 -16.13
C ARG A 202 -1.43 2.04 -15.59
N LEU A 203 -1.69 2.11 -14.30
CA LEU A 203 -1.76 3.35 -13.57
C LEU A 203 -0.38 3.63 -12.96
N VAL A 204 0.08 4.87 -13.07
CA VAL A 204 1.33 5.33 -12.46
C VAL A 204 1.08 6.70 -11.81
N VAL A 205 1.93 7.07 -10.87
CA VAL A 205 1.95 8.44 -10.32
C VAL A 205 2.86 9.29 -11.22
N GLU A 206 2.37 10.45 -11.66
CA GLU A 206 3.16 11.46 -12.38
C GLU A 206 4.22 12.04 -11.42
N GLU A 207 5.50 11.88 -11.77
CA GLU A 207 6.63 12.40 -11.00
C GLU A 207 7.15 13.68 -11.68
N LYS A 208 7.29 14.77 -10.92
CA LYS A 208 7.73 16.08 -11.45
C LYS A 208 9.18 16.11 -11.98
N ASP A 209 10.01 15.16 -11.56
CA ASP A 209 11.42 15.00 -11.94
C ASP A 209 11.70 13.58 -12.47
N SER A 210 10.84 13.05 -13.34
CA SER A 210 11.07 11.74 -13.92
C SER A 210 12.32 11.77 -14.81
N ARG A 211 13.42 11.16 -14.35
CA ARG A 211 14.49 10.74 -15.26
C ARG A 211 13.85 9.90 -16.37
N GLU A 212 14.25 10.16 -17.62
CA GLU A 212 13.82 9.37 -18.77
C GLU A 212 14.07 7.89 -18.46
N ARG A 213 12.99 7.08 -18.45
CA ARG A 213 13.08 5.68 -18.06
C ARG A 213 13.48 4.87 -19.29
N ILE A 214 14.59 4.14 -19.20
CA ILE A 214 15.05 3.30 -20.31
C ILE A 214 14.07 2.13 -20.57
N PRO A 215 13.91 1.68 -21.83
CA PRO A 215 13.12 0.50 -22.16
C PRO A 215 13.52 -0.73 -21.35
N TYR A 216 12.53 -1.39 -20.74
CA TYR A 216 12.73 -2.60 -19.97
C TYR A 216 11.71 -3.65 -20.39
N PHE A 217 12.20 -4.80 -20.82
CA PHE A 217 11.41 -5.90 -21.34
C PHE A 217 11.55 -7.11 -20.43
N LEU A 218 10.43 -7.78 -20.12
CA LEU A 218 10.44 -9.17 -19.70
C LEU A 218 10.38 -10.03 -20.96
N VAL A 219 11.35 -10.92 -21.16
CA VAL A 219 11.47 -11.74 -22.38
C VAL A 219 11.34 -13.22 -22.00
N ARG A 220 10.40 -13.92 -22.63
CA ARG A 220 10.17 -15.35 -22.42
C ARG A 220 11.39 -16.12 -22.92
N ASP A 221 12.01 -16.87 -22.02
CA ASP A 221 13.16 -17.71 -22.32
C ASP A 221 12.94 -19.14 -21.81
N GLN A 222 11.90 -19.79 -22.36
CA GLN A 222 11.57 -21.16 -21.97
C GLN A 222 12.74 -22.11 -22.24
N GLY A 223 13.12 -22.85 -21.20
CA GLY A 223 14.27 -23.76 -21.26
C GLY A 223 15.61 -23.04 -21.45
N SER A 224 15.70 -21.73 -21.21
CA SER A 224 16.93 -20.91 -21.27
C SER A 224 17.65 -20.93 -22.63
N ALA A 225 16.90 -21.08 -23.73
CA ALA A 225 17.47 -21.17 -25.08
C ALA A 225 18.12 -19.86 -25.53
N LEU A 226 17.46 -18.73 -25.31
CA LEU A 226 17.98 -17.41 -25.64
C LEU A 226 19.17 -17.06 -24.74
N GLY A 227 19.09 -17.32 -23.43
CA GLY A 227 20.21 -17.14 -22.52
C GLY A 227 21.46 -17.93 -22.95
N ARG A 228 21.30 -19.22 -23.31
CA ARG A 228 22.42 -20.03 -23.84
C ARG A 228 22.94 -19.49 -25.17
N LYS A 229 22.07 -19.01 -26.05
CA LYS A 229 22.48 -18.41 -27.32
C LYS A 229 23.34 -17.17 -27.07
N LEU A 230 22.95 -16.31 -26.13
CA LEU A 230 23.67 -15.07 -25.80
C LEU A 230 25.01 -15.31 -25.10
N GLN A 231 25.24 -16.51 -24.57
CA GLN A 231 26.54 -16.95 -24.03
C GLN A 231 27.49 -17.50 -25.12
N ALA A 232 26.99 -17.75 -26.33
CA ALA A 232 27.82 -18.21 -27.44
C ALA A 232 28.80 -17.11 -27.89
N ALA A 233 29.88 -17.51 -28.57
CA ALA A 233 30.92 -16.56 -28.99
C ALA A 233 30.40 -15.57 -30.05
N GLY A 234 30.59 -14.28 -29.80
CA GLY A 234 30.30 -13.20 -30.73
C GLY A 234 29.41 -12.10 -30.13
N PRO A 235 29.42 -10.88 -30.69
CA PRO A 235 28.53 -9.82 -30.24
C PRO A 235 27.10 -10.10 -30.73
N HIS A 236 26.15 -10.13 -29.82
CA HIS A 236 24.72 -10.21 -30.14
C HIS A 236 24.14 -8.81 -30.24
N LYS A 237 23.22 -8.59 -31.17
CA LYS A 237 22.60 -7.28 -31.40
C LYS A 237 21.11 -7.32 -31.15
N VAL A 238 20.59 -6.20 -30.66
CA VAL A 238 19.16 -5.97 -30.50
C VAL A 238 18.75 -4.70 -31.24
N ARG A 239 17.57 -4.75 -31.86
CA ARG A 239 16.85 -3.57 -32.35
C ARG A 239 15.54 -3.43 -31.58
N ILE A 240 15.31 -2.25 -31.04
CA ILE A 240 14.11 -1.85 -30.30
C ILE A 240 13.46 -0.68 -31.04
N SER A 241 12.19 -0.86 -31.41
CA SER A 241 11.35 0.22 -31.93
C SER A 241 10.04 0.25 -31.13
N LEU A 242 9.90 1.29 -30.31
CA LEU A 242 8.73 1.59 -29.50
C LEU A 242 8.18 2.95 -29.92
N SER A 243 6.87 3.06 -30.16
CA SER A 243 6.24 4.37 -30.33
C SER A 243 6.02 5.07 -28.98
N GLU A 244 5.68 6.36 -29.02
CA GLU A 244 5.10 7.04 -27.87
C GLU A 244 3.89 6.27 -27.32
N ARG A 245 3.74 6.32 -26.00
CA ARG A 245 2.61 5.74 -25.29
C ARG A 245 1.50 6.77 -25.20
N ARG A 246 0.25 6.32 -25.28
CA ARG A 246 -0.89 7.17 -24.96
C ARG A 246 -0.99 7.31 -23.44
N VAL A 247 -1.01 8.55 -22.99
CA VAL A 247 -1.00 8.92 -21.58
C VAL A 247 -2.27 9.74 -21.30
N GLY A 248 -3.04 9.34 -20.28
CA GLY A 248 -4.23 10.07 -19.86
C GLY A 248 -4.20 10.33 -18.35
N ARG A 249 -4.33 11.58 -17.94
CA ARG A 249 -4.45 11.94 -16.52
C ARG A 249 -5.76 11.42 -15.96
N LEU A 250 -5.71 10.94 -14.73
CA LEU A 250 -6.84 10.49 -13.94
C LEU A 250 -6.81 11.22 -12.60
N GLU A 251 -7.97 11.68 -12.17
CA GLU A 251 -8.11 12.31 -10.86
C GLU A 251 -8.41 11.23 -9.83
N SER A 252 -7.69 11.21 -8.72
CA SER A 252 -8.08 10.55 -7.48
C SER A 252 -7.31 11.17 -6.32
N ALA A 253 -7.67 10.79 -5.10
CA ALA A 253 -7.07 11.35 -3.90
C ALA A 253 -7.04 10.33 -2.77
N ASN A 254 -5.99 10.41 -1.93
CA ASN A 254 -6.08 9.86 -0.59
C ASN A 254 -7.07 10.72 0.22
N VAL A 255 -7.85 10.10 1.10
CA VAL A 255 -8.76 10.79 2.02
C VAL A 255 -8.13 10.78 3.41
N ILE A 256 -7.77 11.95 3.93
CA ILE A 256 -6.99 12.13 5.15
C ILE A 256 -7.76 12.98 6.15
N GLY A 257 -8.06 12.40 7.31
CA GLY A 257 -8.69 13.08 8.44
C GLY A 257 -7.82 13.03 9.70
N VAL A 258 -7.80 14.13 10.45
CA VAL A 258 -7.03 14.25 11.70
C VAL A 258 -7.98 14.42 12.88
N LEU A 259 -7.82 13.59 13.91
CA LEU A 259 -8.44 13.79 15.21
C LEU A 259 -7.37 14.27 16.21
N PRO A 260 -7.41 15.53 16.67
CA PRO A 260 -6.44 16.04 17.63
C PRO A 260 -6.48 15.27 18.96
N GLY A 261 -5.31 14.92 19.47
CA GLY A 261 -5.15 14.29 20.77
C GLY A 261 -5.44 15.25 21.94
N ARG A 262 -5.87 14.70 23.07
CA ARG A 262 -6.24 15.48 24.26
C ARG A 262 -5.05 15.91 25.14
N ASP A 263 -3.90 15.26 25.06
CA ASP A 263 -2.71 15.64 25.86
C ASP A 263 -1.90 16.69 25.09
N PRO A 264 -1.73 17.92 25.60
CA PRO A 264 -0.97 18.97 24.93
C PRO A 264 0.48 18.60 24.59
N ARG A 265 1.07 17.63 25.29
CA ARG A 265 2.44 17.14 25.08
C ARG A 265 2.53 16.07 24.01
N LEU A 266 1.45 15.31 23.78
CA LEU A 266 1.45 14.14 22.89
C LEU A 266 0.62 14.35 21.62
N LYS A 267 -0.20 15.40 21.54
CA LYS A 267 -1.04 15.69 20.37
C LYS A 267 -0.25 15.99 19.08
N GLU A 268 1.05 16.23 19.17
CA GLU A 268 1.92 16.39 18.01
C GLU A 268 2.51 15.06 17.51
N GLU A 269 2.27 13.96 18.24
CA GLU A 269 2.54 12.59 17.82
C GLU A 269 1.25 11.97 17.24
N PHE A 270 1.39 11.23 16.15
CA PHE A 270 0.28 10.65 15.41
C PHE A 270 0.30 9.12 15.45
N LEU A 271 -0.86 8.53 15.68
CA LEU A 271 -1.13 7.13 15.38
C LEU A 271 -1.93 7.07 14.07
N GLY A 272 -1.37 6.40 13.06
CA GLY A 272 -2.02 6.18 11.78
C GLY A 272 -3.02 5.03 11.84
N LEU A 273 -4.26 5.26 11.41
CA LEU A 273 -5.24 4.22 11.12
C LEU A 273 -5.54 4.28 9.63
N THR A 274 -5.32 3.19 8.93
CA THR A 274 -5.30 3.21 7.46
C THR A 274 -6.04 2.03 6.83
N ALA A 275 -6.55 2.25 5.63
CA ALA A 275 -7.11 1.24 4.73
C ALA A 275 -6.99 1.77 3.29
N HIS A 276 -7.26 0.95 2.27
CA HIS A 276 -7.51 1.46 0.91
C HIS A 276 -8.99 1.29 0.54
N PHE A 277 -9.49 2.16 -0.33
CA PHE A 277 -10.91 2.16 -0.70
C PHE A 277 -11.17 1.77 -2.15
N ASP A 278 -10.14 1.79 -3.00
CA ASP A 278 -10.25 1.32 -4.37
C ASP A 278 -10.32 -0.21 -4.44
N HIS A 279 -10.79 -0.73 -5.57
CA HIS A 279 -10.67 -2.15 -5.91
C HIS A 279 -10.46 -2.30 -7.43
N ILE A 280 -10.50 -3.53 -7.96
CA ILE A 280 -10.08 -3.81 -9.35
C ILE A 280 -11.11 -3.43 -10.44
N GLY A 281 -12.32 -3.04 -10.05
CA GLY A 281 -13.38 -2.54 -10.95
C GLY A 281 -14.18 -3.65 -11.64
N GLN A 282 -14.53 -3.43 -12.91
CA GLN A 282 -15.25 -4.40 -13.74
C GLN A 282 -14.30 -5.06 -14.73
N ASN A 283 -14.30 -6.40 -14.79
CA ASN A 283 -13.45 -7.13 -15.74
C ASN A 283 -13.98 -8.54 -16.07
N GLU A 284 -14.59 -8.70 -17.25
CA GLU A 284 -15.08 -9.99 -17.76
C GLU A 284 -13.99 -11.05 -18.01
N ARG A 285 -12.70 -10.65 -18.00
CA ARG A 285 -11.58 -11.56 -18.27
C ARG A 285 -10.95 -12.14 -17.01
N LEU A 286 -11.32 -11.64 -15.83
CA LEU A 286 -10.76 -12.16 -14.59
C LEU A 286 -11.46 -13.47 -14.19
N PRO A 287 -10.73 -14.40 -13.55
CA PRO A 287 -11.32 -15.64 -13.04
C PRO A 287 -12.53 -15.36 -12.15
N GLY A 288 -13.62 -16.08 -12.39
CA GLY A 288 -14.88 -15.93 -11.64
C GLY A 288 -15.86 -14.92 -12.24
N ALA A 289 -15.45 -14.10 -13.21
CA ALA A 289 -16.37 -13.18 -13.89
C ALA A 289 -17.26 -13.90 -14.93
N THR A 290 -18.49 -13.44 -15.06
CA THR A 290 -19.44 -13.78 -16.12
C THR A 290 -19.89 -12.49 -16.82
N LYS A 291 -20.68 -12.61 -17.90
CA LYS A 291 -21.25 -11.41 -18.56
C LYS A 291 -22.26 -10.71 -17.66
N GLU A 292 -22.97 -11.48 -16.86
CA GLU A 292 -24.00 -11.01 -15.94
C GLU A 292 -23.41 -10.52 -14.61
N ASP A 293 -22.22 -11.01 -14.24
CA ASP A 293 -21.52 -10.67 -13.00
C ASP A 293 -20.02 -10.51 -13.27
N SER A 294 -19.61 -9.28 -13.59
CA SER A 294 -18.22 -8.91 -13.87
C SER A 294 -17.69 -7.80 -12.95
N ILE A 295 -18.49 -7.41 -11.95
CA ILE A 295 -18.14 -6.37 -10.98
C ILE A 295 -17.38 -7.03 -9.84
N PHE A 296 -16.19 -6.55 -9.57
CA PHE A 296 -15.46 -6.92 -8.36
C PHE A 296 -15.82 -5.92 -7.28
N ASN A 297 -16.84 -6.23 -6.48
CA ASN A 297 -17.39 -5.30 -5.50
C ASN A 297 -16.47 -5.02 -4.32
N GLY A 298 -15.54 -5.91 -4.00
CA GLY A 298 -14.50 -5.62 -3.00
C GLY A 298 -15.03 -5.41 -1.59
N ALA A 299 -16.04 -6.19 -1.20
CA ALA A 299 -16.51 -6.17 0.19
C ALA A 299 -15.37 -6.55 1.14
N ARG A 300 -14.69 -7.65 0.85
CA ARG A 300 -13.53 -8.09 1.63
C ARG A 300 -12.31 -7.23 1.40
N ASP A 301 -12.04 -6.93 0.15
CA ASP A 301 -10.84 -6.25 -0.32
C ASP A 301 -11.25 -4.96 -1.08
N ASN A 302 -11.29 -3.80 -0.43
CA ASN A 302 -11.08 -3.57 1.00
C ASN A 302 -12.19 -2.71 1.62
N GLY A 303 -13.44 -2.96 1.22
CA GLY A 303 -14.62 -2.33 1.83
C GLY A 303 -14.72 -2.57 3.34
N MET A 304 -14.25 -3.72 3.83
CA MET A 304 -14.18 -4.04 5.26
C MET A 304 -13.14 -3.19 6.00
N GLY A 305 -11.95 -2.98 5.45
CA GLY A 305 -10.94 -2.10 6.06
C GLY A 305 -11.43 -0.67 6.18
N VAL A 306 -12.06 -0.13 5.13
CA VAL A 306 -12.69 1.20 5.18
C VAL A 306 -13.84 1.23 6.19
N THR A 307 -14.67 0.19 6.26
CA THR A 307 -15.74 0.11 7.26
C THR A 307 -15.20 0.18 8.69
N ALA A 308 -14.13 -0.56 8.98
CA ALA A 308 -13.45 -0.49 10.28
C ALA A 308 -12.84 0.91 10.53
N LEU A 309 -12.28 1.55 9.49
CA LEU A 309 -11.75 2.90 9.59
C LEU A 309 -12.83 3.92 9.97
N LEU A 310 -14.00 3.83 9.33
CA LEU A 310 -15.16 4.70 9.63
C LEU A 310 -15.73 4.44 11.02
N ALA A 311 -15.86 3.18 11.43
CA ALA A 311 -16.31 2.81 12.77
C ALA A 311 -15.34 3.30 13.85
N ALA A 312 -14.02 3.16 13.62
CA ALA A 312 -13.01 3.68 14.52
C ALA A 312 -13.07 5.21 14.63
N ALA A 313 -13.27 5.94 13.52
CA ALA A 313 -13.45 7.39 13.55
C ALA A 313 -14.70 7.80 14.36
N SER A 314 -15.82 7.10 14.18
CA SER A 314 -17.08 7.30 14.90
C SER A 314 -16.92 7.12 16.42
N VAL A 315 -16.22 6.07 16.85
CA VAL A 315 -16.01 5.78 18.28
C VAL A 315 -14.95 6.69 18.90
N LEU A 316 -13.79 6.82 18.26
CA LEU A 316 -12.63 7.51 18.84
C LEU A 316 -12.82 9.03 18.88
N SER A 317 -13.62 9.61 17.98
CA SER A 317 -13.97 11.04 18.03
C SER A 317 -14.77 11.43 19.27
N GLN A 318 -15.51 10.50 19.87
CA GLN A 318 -16.30 10.75 21.08
C GLN A 318 -15.45 10.77 22.35
N ASN A 319 -14.32 10.06 22.35
CA ASN A 319 -13.37 10.06 23.45
C ASN A 319 -11.92 10.07 22.92
N PRO A 320 -11.44 11.24 22.43
CA PRO A 320 -10.15 11.31 21.77
C PRO A 320 -8.99 10.83 22.65
N PRO A 321 -8.03 10.06 22.08
CA PRO A 321 -6.88 9.57 22.83
C PRO A 321 -5.89 10.69 23.17
N ALA A 322 -4.84 10.36 23.94
CA ALA A 322 -3.80 11.33 24.31
C ALA A 322 -3.02 11.88 23.10
N ARG A 323 -2.67 10.99 22.17
CA ARG A 323 -2.04 11.31 20.87
C ARG A 323 -3.09 11.66 19.83
N SER A 324 -2.67 12.35 18.78
CA SER A 324 -3.55 12.58 17.64
C SER A 324 -3.71 11.30 16.82
N LEU A 325 -4.87 11.13 16.19
CA LEU A 325 -5.09 10.07 15.22
C LEU A 325 -5.07 10.65 13.81
N LEU A 326 -4.40 9.92 12.91
CA LEU A 326 -4.35 10.21 11.49
C LEU A 326 -5.08 9.09 10.74
N PHE A 327 -6.28 9.38 10.27
CA PHE A 327 -7.08 8.45 9.47
C PHE A 327 -6.74 8.65 8.00
N ILE A 328 -6.34 7.59 7.30
CA ILE A 328 -6.06 7.66 5.86
C ILE A 328 -6.76 6.52 5.12
N ALA A 329 -7.63 6.88 4.17
CA ALA A 329 -8.10 5.95 3.15
C ALA A 329 -7.30 6.19 1.85
N PHE A 330 -6.46 5.22 1.48
CA PHE A 330 -5.62 5.30 0.29
C PHE A 330 -6.40 4.95 -0.98
N THR A 331 -6.09 5.64 -2.07
CA THR A 331 -6.51 5.25 -3.42
C THR A 331 -5.40 4.46 -4.12
N ALA A 332 -5.75 3.75 -5.18
CA ALA A 332 -4.84 3.08 -6.10
C ALA A 332 -3.86 2.10 -5.42
N GLU A 333 -4.33 1.39 -4.38
CA GLU A 333 -3.58 0.30 -3.75
C GLU A 333 -3.41 -0.85 -4.76
N GLU A 334 -4.50 -1.21 -5.43
CA GLU A 334 -4.57 -2.34 -6.39
C GLU A 334 -3.70 -2.12 -7.63
N ALA A 335 -3.32 -0.86 -7.87
CA ALA A 335 -2.42 -0.47 -8.94
C ALA A 335 -0.94 -0.48 -8.51
N GLY A 336 -0.63 -0.99 -7.32
CA GLY A 336 0.72 -1.11 -6.78
C GLY A 336 1.05 -0.05 -5.72
N LEU A 337 0.20 0.08 -4.70
CA LEU A 337 0.42 0.94 -3.52
C LEU A 337 0.60 2.43 -3.88
N LEU A 338 -0.02 2.91 -4.95
CA LEU A 338 0.31 4.23 -5.51
C LEU A 338 -0.08 5.38 -4.57
N GLY A 339 -1.25 5.31 -3.93
CA GLY A 339 -1.70 6.33 -2.98
C GLY A 339 -0.83 6.40 -1.72
N SER A 340 -0.52 5.27 -1.09
CA SER A 340 0.33 5.21 0.10
C SER A 340 1.79 5.58 -0.21
N SER A 341 2.32 5.14 -1.35
CA SER A 341 3.65 5.53 -1.83
C SER A 341 3.74 7.02 -2.14
N TYR A 342 2.66 7.63 -2.63
CA TYR A 342 2.59 9.08 -2.81
C TYR A 342 2.57 9.81 -1.47
N TYR A 343 1.79 9.32 -0.50
CA TYR A 343 1.73 9.88 0.85
C TYR A 343 3.10 9.88 1.52
N VAL A 344 3.84 8.77 1.51
CA VAL A 344 5.19 8.71 2.12
C VAL A 344 6.14 9.74 1.52
N ARG A 345 6.04 10.01 0.21
CA ARG A 345 6.88 11.00 -0.48
C ARG A 345 6.39 12.44 -0.32
N ASN A 346 5.11 12.64 0.01
CA ASN A 346 4.46 13.94 0.12
C ASN A 346 3.56 13.94 1.37
N PRO A 347 4.12 13.75 2.57
CA PRO A 347 3.31 13.40 3.72
C PRO A 347 2.54 14.61 4.24
N ALA A 348 1.27 14.41 4.60
CA ALA A 348 0.41 15.49 5.10
C ALA A 348 0.77 15.91 6.54
N VAL A 349 1.46 15.04 7.28
CA VAL A 349 2.16 15.34 8.52
C VAL A 349 3.58 14.77 8.43
N PRO A 350 4.61 15.39 9.04
CA PRO A 350 5.97 14.85 9.00
C PRO A 350 6.02 13.38 9.45
N LEU A 351 6.72 12.53 8.71
CA LEU A 351 6.73 11.08 8.96
C LEU A 351 7.30 10.75 10.33
N GLU A 352 8.30 11.48 10.78
CA GLU A 352 8.94 11.35 12.09
C GLU A 352 7.99 11.64 13.27
N LYS A 353 6.85 12.31 13.02
CA LYS A 353 5.79 12.51 14.01
C LYS A 353 4.78 11.35 14.06
N THR A 354 4.83 10.43 13.10
CA THR A 354 3.94 9.26 13.08
C THR A 354 4.62 8.11 13.82
N VAL A 355 4.17 7.81 15.04
CA VAL A 355 4.85 6.87 15.94
C VAL A 355 4.41 5.41 15.74
N PHE A 356 3.26 5.21 15.09
CA PHE A 356 2.73 3.88 14.77
C PHE A 356 1.68 3.98 13.66
N VAL A 357 1.57 2.95 12.83
CA VAL A 357 0.51 2.83 11.82
C VAL A 357 -0.11 1.44 11.91
N LEU A 358 -1.44 1.40 12.02
CA LEU A 358 -2.24 0.19 11.84
C LEU A 358 -2.97 0.28 10.49
N ASN A 359 -2.67 -0.66 9.59
CA ASN A 359 -3.38 -0.81 8.33
C ASN A 359 -4.38 -1.97 8.45
N ASN A 360 -5.62 -1.73 8.02
CA ASN A 360 -6.65 -2.75 7.91
C ASN A 360 -6.90 -3.07 6.44
N ASP A 361 -6.55 -4.30 6.07
CA ASP A 361 -6.63 -4.77 4.71
C ASP A 361 -7.04 -6.25 4.65
N GLY A 362 -8.24 -6.47 4.11
CA GLY A 362 -8.87 -7.77 4.05
C GLY A 362 -9.59 -8.19 5.33
N ALA A 363 -10.16 -9.40 5.29
CA ALA A 363 -10.71 -10.08 6.47
C ALA A 363 -10.48 -11.59 6.39
N GLY A 364 -10.66 -12.30 7.51
CA GLY A 364 -10.63 -13.75 7.56
C GLY A 364 -11.72 -14.39 6.69
N TYR A 365 -11.45 -15.59 6.16
CA TYR A 365 -12.40 -16.35 5.33
C TYR A 365 -13.31 -17.29 6.13
N THR A 366 -12.84 -17.76 7.29
CA THR A 366 -13.40 -18.96 7.94
C THR A 366 -13.60 -18.84 9.44
N ASP A 367 -12.75 -18.07 10.14
CA ASP A 367 -12.79 -17.95 11.59
C ASP A 367 -12.98 -16.48 11.99
N THR A 368 -14.12 -16.19 12.62
CA THR A 368 -14.48 -14.84 13.07
C THR A 368 -13.99 -14.55 14.49
N SER A 369 -13.36 -15.52 15.16
CA SER A 369 -12.77 -15.36 16.49
C SER A 369 -11.31 -14.91 16.45
N ILE A 370 -10.69 -14.85 15.26
CA ILE A 370 -9.27 -14.58 15.09
C ILE A 370 -9.04 -13.32 14.25
N VAL A 371 -8.10 -12.49 14.68
CA VAL A 371 -7.51 -11.40 13.91
C VAL A 371 -6.07 -11.77 13.55
N THR A 372 -5.81 -11.91 12.25
CA THR A 372 -4.45 -12.11 11.75
C THR A 372 -3.76 -10.77 11.59
N VAL A 373 -2.66 -10.58 12.33
CA VAL A 373 -1.88 -9.34 12.29
C VAL A 373 -0.53 -9.62 11.63
N LEU A 374 -0.35 -9.06 10.44
CA LEU A 374 0.94 -9.11 9.74
C LEU A 374 1.94 -8.24 10.49
N GLY A 375 3.11 -8.80 10.78
CA GLY A 375 4.14 -8.10 11.55
C GLY A 375 3.92 -8.06 13.07
N LEU A 376 2.98 -8.85 13.62
CA LEU A 376 2.75 -8.93 15.08
C LEU A 376 4.05 -9.22 15.86
N ASN A 377 4.90 -10.10 15.32
CA ASN A 377 6.19 -10.47 15.92
C ASN A 377 7.31 -9.44 15.66
N ARG A 378 7.01 -8.32 15.00
CA ARG A 378 7.99 -7.31 14.53
C ARG A 378 7.64 -5.89 14.97
N THR A 379 6.63 -5.72 15.83
CA THR A 379 6.21 -4.42 16.36
C THR A 379 6.34 -4.37 17.87
N THR A 380 6.66 -3.19 18.39
CA THR A 380 6.65 -2.89 19.83
C THR A 380 5.23 -2.83 20.41
N ALA A 381 4.20 -2.72 19.57
CA ALA A 381 2.79 -2.64 20.00
C ALA A 381 2.13 -4.03 20.16
N ALA A 382 2.88 -5.13 20.05
CA ALA A 382 2.32 -6.48 20.01
C ALA A 382 1.47 -6.81 21.24
N ALA A 383 1.93 -6.43 22.43
CA ALA A 383 1.20 -6.66 23.68
C ALA A 383 -0.12 -5.87 23.74
N ASP A 384 -0.12 -4.63 23.24
CA ASP A 384 -1.31 -3.77 23.19
C ASP A 384 -2.35 -4.35 22.21
N ILE A 385 -1.90 -4.81 21.04
CA ILE A 385 -2.75 -5.44 20.03
C ILE A 385 -3.39 -6.73 20.56
N VAL A 386 -2.59 -7.61 21.18
CA VAL A 386 -3.09 -8.86 21.79
C VAL A 386 -4.11 -8.56 22.88
N THR A 387 -3.83 -7.55 23.71
CA THR A 387 -4.75 -7.12 24.78
C THR A 387 -6.07 -6.60 24.21
N GLY A 388 -6.01 -5.70 23.23
CA GLY A 388 -7.20 -5.15 22.58
C GLY A 388 -8.05 -6.19 21.87
N CYS A 389 -7.42 -7.17 21.20
CA CYS A 389 -8.15 -8.30 20.60
C CYS A 389 -8.86 -9.10 21.69
N ARG A 390 -8.16 -9.48 22.76
CA ARG A 390 -8.72 -10.27 23.87
C ARG A 390 -9.88 -9.55 24.55
N GLU A 391 -9.77 -8.24 24.78
CA GLU A 391 -10.84 -7.41 25.35
C GLU A 391 -12.06 -7.34 24.43
N SER A 392 -11.86 -7.49 23.12
CA SER A 392 -12.92 -7.58 22.12
C SER A 392 -13.44 -9.02 21.90
N GLY A 393 -12.98 -10.00 22.69
CA GLY A 393 -13.35 -11.40 22.55
C GLY A 393 -12.70 -12.11 21.35
N LEU A 394 -11.60 -11.56 20.82
CA LEU A 394 -10.86 -12.06 19.66
C LEU A 394 -9.45 -12.53 20.06
N GLU A 395 -8.92 -13.48 19.31
CA GLU A 395 -7.52 -13.92 19.40
C GLU A 395 -6.68 -13.22 18.33
N ALA A 396 -5.57 -12.61 18.73
CA ALA A 396 -4.59 -12.09 17.78
C ALA A 396 -3.58 -13.19 17.41
N THR A 397 -3.41 -13.45 16.13
CA THR A 397 -2.38 -14.37 15.63
C THR A 397 -1.42 -13.66 14.68
N ALA A 398 -0.15 -14.07 14.70
CA ALA A 398 0.83 -13.60 13.74
C ALA A 398 0.55 -14.26 12.38
N GLY A 399 0.28 -13.45 11.35
CA GLY A 399 0.14 -13.98 10.00
C GLY A 399 1.49 -14.38 9.40
N GLY A 400 1.52 -15.53 8.74
CA GLY A 400 2.67 -15.99 7.94
C GLY A 400 2.48 -15.61 6.48
N PHE A 401 3.05 -14.48 6.05
CA PHE A 401 3.34 -14.21 4.65
C PHE A 401 4.66 -13.44 4.56
N GLU A 402 5.59 -13.91 3.73
CA GLU A 402 6.89 -13.29 3.47
C GLU A 402 6.79 -11.96 2.68
N LEU A 403 5.58 -11.50 2.30
CA LEU A 403 5.39 -10.51 1.22
C LEU A 403 4.67 -9.20 1.57
N GLN A 404 4.31 -8.92 2.81
CA GLN A 404 3.84 -7.59 3.20
C GLN A 404 4.64 -7.09 4.41
N MET A 405 5.67 -6.30 4.13
CA MET A 405 6.51 -5.65 5.13
C MET A 405 6.01 -4.24 5.41
N PHE A 406 5.61 -3.95 6.64
CA PHE A 406 5.57 -2.59 7.19
C PHE A 406 6.39 -2.54 8.49
N PHE A 407 7.19 -1.48 8.65
CA PHE A 407 8.19 -1.30 9.72
C PHE A 407 7.76 -0.22 10.73
N ASN A 408 8.22 -0.35 11.96
CA ASN A 408 8.33 0.77 12.92
C ASN A 408 9.36 1.78 12.39
N ALA A 409 9.05 3.09 12.49
CA ALA A 409 10.09 4.11 12.45
C ALA A 409 10.90 4.01 13.76
N SER A 410 12.18 3.70 13.63
CA SER A 410 13.17 3.84 14.69
C SER A 410 14.30 4.72 14.19
#